data_AF-A0A9Q5X9N9-F1
#
_entry.id   AF-A0A9Q5X9N9-F1
#
_cell.length_a   1.000
_cell.length_b   1.000
_cell.length_c   1.000
_cell.angle_alpha   90.00
_cell.angle_beta   90.00
_cell.angle_gamma   90.00
#
_symmetry.space_group_name_H-M   'P 1'
#
loop_
_entity.id
_entity.type
_entity.pdbx_description
1 polymer ?
#
loop_
_entity_poly.entity_id
_entity_poly.type
_entity_poly.pdbx_seq_one_letter_code
_entity_poly.pdbx_strand_id
1 'polypeptide(L)'
;MKKQLNLICVLIFFFVGLSLVPSIYSMSNAFMDGFEVGMSQVEDVHGQETTNISAEILTPMTLSLWPKSLAVTSDKLFNHKDQEWYPASHIQTVVWAKSKDTVITRYASFLVLIGIFFIIKAIVQFYKLINAINHEVIFDWMNVRRLNRIGRNLLISFMLSQAYMITNYWEATRLFELEGYEHNFWCDFQPMTLIMGLIALLVGRIFAIGLQMKEEQDLTI
;
A
#
# COMPACT_ATOMS: atom_id res chain seq x y z
N MET A 1 -36.26 -5.25 -2.84
CA MET A 1 -34.94 -5.47 -3.46
C MET A 1 -34.11 -4.19 -3.57
N LYS A 2 -34.62 -3.11 -4.19
CA LYS A 2 -33.96 -1.78 -4.30
C LYS A 2 -33.38 -1.24 -2.97
N LYS A 3 -34.17 -1.26 -1.88
CA LYS A 3 -33.73 -0.78 -0.55
C LYS A 3 -32.56 -1.58 0.05
N GLN A 4 -32.51 -2.90 -0.16
CA GLN A 4 -31.44 -3.75 0.36
C GLN A 4 -30.14 -3.58 -0.44
N LEU A 5 -30.23 -3.49 -1.78
CA LEU A 5 -29.07 -3.22 -2.62
C LEU A 5 -28.45 -1.84 -2.33
N ASN A 6 -29.30 -0.82 -2.16
CA ASN A 6 -28.87 0.54 -1.85
C ASN A 6 -28.22 0.61 -0.45
N LEU A 7 -28.75 -0.13 0.53
CA LEU A 7 -28.15 -0.26 1.86
C LEU A 7 -26.77 -0.91 1.79
N ILE A 8 -26.63 -2.02 1.05
CA ILE A 8 -25.34 -2.70 0.87
C ILE A 8 -24.33 -1.76 0.21
N CYS A 9 -24.71 -1.01 -0.82
CA CYS A 9 -23.82 -0.05 -1.47
C CYS A 9 -23.39 1.09 -0.54
N VAL A 10 -24.31 1.64 0.27
CA VAL A 10 -23.98 2.65 1.29
C VAL A 10 -23.03 2.08 2.34
N LEU A 11 -23.26 0.84 2.80
CA LEU A 11 -22.36 0.17 3.74
C LEU A 11 -20.97 -0.05 3.13
N ILE A 12 -20.88 -0.48 1.87
CA ILE A 12 -19.59 -0.61 1.17
C ILE A 12 -18.87 0.74 1.12
N PHE A 13 -19.55 1.84 0.75
CA PHE A 13 -18.92 3.16 0.73
C PHE A 13 -18.48 3.60 2.13
N PHE A 14 -19.28 3.35 3.16
CA PHE A 14 -18.94 3.68 4.53
C PHE A 14 -17.69 2.92 5.00
N PHE A 15 -17.65 1.60 4.81
CA PHE A 15 -16.50 0.78 5.24
C PHE A 15 -15.25 1.02 4.40
N VAL A 16 -15.37 1.28 3.10
CA VAL A 16 -14.23 1.71 2.27
C VAL A 16 -13.74 3.08 2.70
N GLY A 17 -14.63 4.03 3.01
CA GLY A 17 -14.22 5.33 3.53
C GLY A 17 -13.49 5.20 4.87
N LEU A 18 -14.04 4.40 5.78
CA LEU A 18 -13.48 4.18 7.12
C LEU A 18 -12.12 3.45 7.07
N SER A 19 -11.93 2.50 6.16
CA SER A 19 -10.65 1.81 6.00
C SER A 19 -9.52 2.70 5.45
N LEU A 20 -9.88 3.79 4.74
CA LEU A 20 -8.92 4.75 4.23
C LEU A 20 -8.48 5.78 5.29
N VAL A 21 -9.25 5.99 6.36
CA VAL A 21 -8.95 7.01 7.38
C VAL A 21 -7.55 6.86 7.99
N PRO A 22 -7.12 5.67 8.46
CA PRO A 22 -5.78 5.53 9.06
C PRO A 22 -4.66 5.83 8.05
N SER A 23 -4.86 5.45 6.79
CA SER A 23 -3.88 5.68 5.72
C SER A 23 -3.78 7.17 5.37
N ILE A 24 -4.91 7.86 5.28
CA ILE A 24 -4.95 9.31 5.02
C ILE A 24 -4.29 10.05 6.20
N TYR A 25 -4.62 9.68 7.43
CA TYR A 25 -4.04 10.30 8.62
C TYR A 25 -2.51 10.14 8.67
N SER A 26 -2.02 8.91 8.51
CA SER A 26 -0.57 8.64 8.48
C SER A 26 0.12 9.36 7.33
N MET A 27 -0.45 9.35 6.12
CA MET A 27 0.13 10.03 4.97
C MET A 27 0.16 11.55 5.15
N SER A 28 -0.86 12.13 5.77
CA SER A 28 -0.93 13.57 6.05
C SER A 28 0.13 14.00 7.05
N ASN A 29 0.32 13.22 8.12
CA ASN A 29 1.38 13.49 9.10
C ASN A 29 2.78 13.35 8.48
N ALA A 30 3.04 12.25 7.78
CA ALA A 30 4.34 12.04 7.12
C ALA A 30 4.64 13.13 6.07
N PHE A 31 3.62 13.59 5.35
CA PHE A 31 3.76 14.71 4.42
C PHE A 31 4.08 16.02 5.14
N MET A 32 3.38 16.31 6.24
CA MET A 32 3.58 17.53 7.02
C MET A 32 4.98 17.58 7.64
N ASP A 33 5.42 16.47 8.24
CA ASP A 33 6.79 16.33 8.78
C ASP A 33 7.83 16.49 7.67
N GLY A 34 7.62 15.83 6.52
CA GLY A 34 8.53 15.95 5.37
C GLY A 34 8.57 17.36 4.78
N PHE A 35 7.45 18.08 4.79
CA PHE A 35 7.35 19.45 4.31
C PHE A 35 8.05 20.44 5.25
N GLU A 36 7.86 20.28 6.57
CA GLU A 36 8.53 21.10 7.59
C GLU A 36 10.05 20.93 7.56
N VAL A 37 10.52 19.68 7.44
CA VAL A 37 11.96 19.38 7.26
C VAL A 37 12.48 19.97 5.94
N GLY A 38 11.69 19.91 4.86
CA GLY A 38 12.06 20.49 3.58
C GLY A 38 12.18 22.02 3.62
N MET A 39 11.26 22.71 4.32
CA MET A 39 11.28 24.17 4.43
C MET A 39 12.42 24.69 5.32
N SER A 40 12.65 24.04 6.46
CA SER A 40 13.76 24.41 7.37
C SER A 40 15.12 24.33 6.68
N GLN A 41 15.33 23.33 5.81
CA GLN A 41 16.55 23.22 5.00
C GLN A 41 16.73 24.36 3.99
N VAL A 42 15.64 24.89 3.42
CA VAL A 42 15.71 26.03 2.46
C VAL A 42 16.01 27.34 3.20
N GLU A 43 15.47 27.50 4.40
CA GLU A 43 15.67 28.67 5.26
C GLU A 43 17.11 28.74 5.80
N ASP A 44 17.68 27.60 6.22
CA ASP A 44 19.09 27.49 6.64
C ASP A 44 20.08 27.79 5.49
N VAL A 45 19.73 27.43 4.25
CA VAL A 45 20.56 27.69 3.05
C VAL A 45 20.56 29.17 2.64
N HIS A 46 19.55 29.97 3.03
CA HIS A 46 19.52 31.41 2.76
C HIS A 46 20.31 32.25 3.78
N GLY A 47 20.66 31.69 4.94
CA GLY A 47 21.38 32.39 6.02
C GLY A 47 22.90 32.17 6.08
N GLN A 48 23.44 31.18 5.35
CA GLN A 48 24.84 30.76 5.47
C GLN A 48 25.55 30.71 4.11
N GLU A 49 26.48 31.65 3.87
CA GLU A 49 27.43 31.57 2.77
C GLU A 49 28.14 30.21 2.77
N THR A 50 28.13 29.56 1.61
CA THR A 50 28.93 28.39 1.18
C THR A 50 29.96 27.86 2.18
N THR A 51 29.53 26.99 3.11
CA THR A 51 30.42 26.03 3.77
C THR A 51 29.73 24.69 3.90
N ASN A 52 30.02 23.76 2.97
CA ASN A 52 29.96 22.30 3.12
C ASN A 52 28.95 21.75 4.14
N ILE A 53 27.66 22.02 3.97
CA ILE A 53 26.63 21.34 4.74
C ILE A 53 26.27 20.05 4.01
N SER A 54 27.16 19.06 4.10
CA SER A 54 26.68 17.67 4.08
C SER A 54 26.07 17.40 5.45
N ALA A 55 24.91 18.02 5.74
CA ALA A 55 24.05 17.49 6.77
C ALA A 55 23.76 16.05 6.34
N GLU A 56 24.30 15.08 7.06
CA GLU A 56 24.10 13.68 6.75
C GLU A 56 22.62 13.36 6.91
N ILE A 57 21.88 13.39 5.81
CA ILE A 57 20.45 13.08 5.79
C ILE A 57 20.32 11.60 6.13
N LEU A 58 19.92 11.33 7.37
CA LEU A 58 19.52 10.00 7.80
C LEU A 58 18.13 9.73 7.25
N THR A 59 18.03 8.74 6.37
CA THR A 59 16.76 8.33 5.79
C THR A 59 16.16 7.21 6.62
N PRO A 60 14.86 7.28 6.98
CA PRO A 60 14.19 6.19 7.66
C PRO A 60 14.11 4.98 6.72
N MET A 61 14.51 3.83 7.23
CA MET A 61 14.48 2.55 6.53
C MET A 61 13.75 1.53 7.40
N THR A 62 12.72 0.91 6.86
CA THR A 62 12.02 -0.17 7.54
C THR A 62 12.78 -1.48 7.33
N LEU A 63 13.15 -2.14 8.43
CA LEU A 63 13.70 -3.48 8.43
C LEU A 63 12.60 -4.45 8.89
N SER A 64 12.29 -5.40 8.01
CA SER A 64 11.42 -6.52 8.32
C SER A 64 12.28 -7.70 8.75
N LEU A 65 12.15 -8.06 10.01
CA LEU A 65 13.03 -8.96 10.73
C LEU A 65 12.26 -10.19 11.21
N TRP A 66 12.98 -11.29 11.36
CA TRP A 66 12.49 -12.50 11.99
C TRP A 66 13.55 -13.06 12.93
N PRO A 67 13.21 -13.42 14.17
CA PRO A 67 14.17 -13.98 15.11
C PRO A 67 14.62 -15.38 14.62
N LYS A 68 15.93 -15.63 14.67
CA LYS A 68 16.53 -16.93 14.34
C LYS A 68 16.06 -18.05 15.28
N SER A 69 15.68 -17.69 16.51
CA SER A 69 15.14 -18.60 17.50
C SER A 69 13.98 -17.94 18.23
N LEU A 70 12.85 -18.63 18.31
CA LEU A 70 11.71 -18.21 19.14
C LEU A 70 11.89 -18.57 20.61
N ALA A 71 12.85 -19.42 20.94
CA ALA A 71 13.15 -19.83 22.31
C ALA A 71 14.13 -18.87 23.01
N VAL A 72 14.87 -18.07 22.25
CA VAL A 72 15.84 -17.10 22.78
C VAL A 72 15.45 -15.73 22.25
N THR A 73 14.90 -14.88 23.11
CA THR A 73 14.59 -13.50 22.75
C THR A 73 15.86 -12.69 22.68
N SER A 74 16.14 -12.12 21.51
CA SER A 74 17.35 -11.32 21.27
C SER A 74 17.30 -9.96 21.96
N ASP A 75 16.11 -9.40 22.21
CA ASP A 75 15.95 -8.06 22.79
C ASP A 75 15.06 -8.03 24.04
N LYS A 76 15.03 -6.86 24.70
CA LYS A 76 14.16 -6.56 25.84
C LYS A 76 13.55 -5.18 25.69
N LEU A 77 12.31 -5.03 26.14
CA LEU A 77 11.59 -3.76 26.22
C LEU A 77 11.45 -3.33 27.68
N PHE A 78 11.77 -2.07 27.94
CA PHE A 78 11.56 -1.48 29.26
C PHE A 78 10.13 -0.98 29.40
N ASN A 79 9.41 -1.46 30.40
CA ASN A 79 8.05 -1.02 30.68
C ASN A 79 8.07 0.08 31.74
N HIS A 80 7.71 1.30 31.35
CA HIS A 80 7.66 2.43 32.29
C HIS A 80 6.55 2.32 33.34
N LYS A 81 5.57 1.43 33.17
CA LYS A 81 4.45 1.28 34.10
C LYS A 81 4.85 0.57 35.39
N ASP A 82 5.66 -0.47 35.27
CA ASP A 82 6.14 -1.31 36.38
C ASP A 82 7.66 -1.21 36.59
N GLN A 83 8.37 -0.50 35.70
CA GLN A 83 9.83 -0.35 35.70
C GLN A 83 10.57 -1.68 35.51
N GLU A 84 9.97 -2.64 34.81
CA GLU A 84 10.57 -3.95 34.53
C GLU A 84 10.94 -4.14 33.05
N TRP A 85 11.90 -5.05 32.80
CA TRP A 85 12.33 -5.43 31.46
C TRP A 85 11.65 -6.71 30.99
N TYR A 86 10.94 -6.64 29.88
CA TYR A 86 10.27 -7.79 29.27
C TYR A 86 11.03 -8.28 28.04
N PRO A 87 11.21 -9.61 27.87
CA PRO A 87 11.83 -10.16 26.66
C PRO A 87 10.96 -9.84 25.44
N ALA A 88 11.60 -9.44 24.34
CA ALA A 88 10.94 -8.97 23.14
C ALA A 88 11.66 -9.44 21.88
N SER A 89 10.94 -9.41 20.75
CA SER A 89 11.50 -9.63 19.44
C SER A 89 10.83 -8.69 18.45
N HIS A 90 11.64 -8.06 17.60
CA HIS A 90 11.15 -7.10 16.62
C HIS A 90 10.86 -7.79 15.29
N ILE A 91 9.66 -7.58 14.77
CA ILE A 91 9.23 -8.10 13.44
C ILE A 91 9.35 -7.00 12.38
N GLN A 92 9.06 -5.76 12.78
CA GLN A 92 9.31 -4.57 11.97
C GLN A 92 9.96 -3.51 12.85
N THR A 93 11.02 -2.90 12.35
CA THR A 93 11.69 -1.77 13.00
C THR A 93 12.06 -0.72 11.97
N VAL A 94 12.11 0.55 12.37
CA VAL A 94 12.58 1.65 11.52
C VAL A 94 13.93 2.08 12.03
N VAL A 95 14.91 2.10 11.14
CA VAL A 95 16.27 2.58 11.43
C VAL A 95 16.57 3.81 10.60
N TRP A 96 17.28 4.77 11.19
CA TRP A 96 17.72 5.98 10.50
C TRP A 96 19.11 5.71 9.97
N ALA A 97 19.19 5.39 8.69
CA ALA A 97 20.41 4.95 8.02
C ALA A 97 20.97 6.06 7.13
N LYS A 98 22.30 6.10 7.00
CA LYS A 98 22.96 6.92 5.98
C LYS A 98 22.72 6.27 4.62
N SER A 99 21.71 6.72 3.87
CA SER A 99 21.51 6.25 2.51
C SER A 99 22.60 6.82 1.61
N LYS A 100 23.48 5.95 1.12
CA LYS A 100 24.49 6.32 0.12
C LYS A 100 23.94 6.25 -1.31
N ASP A 101 22.92 5.43 -1.55
CA ASP A 101 22.37 5.17 -2.88
C ASP A 101 21.13 6.02 -3.18
N THR A 102 21.40 7.26 -3.58
CA THR A 102 20.37 8.20 -4.06
C THR A 102 19.62 7.71 -5.30
N VAL A 103 20.17 6.76 -6.07
CA VAL A 103 19.52 6.20 -7.26
C VAL A 103 18.43 5.22 -6.88
N ILE A 104 18.71 4.31 -5.94
CA ILE A 104 17.77 3.27 -5.50
C ILE A 104 16.56 3.91 -4.82
N THR A 105 16.81 4.86 -3.91
CA THR A 105 15.77 5.63 -3.22
C THR A 105 14.89 6.39 -4.21
N ARG A 106 15.45 7.09 -5.21
CA ARG A 106 14.68 7.75 -6.27
C ARG A 106 13.81 6.77 -7.06
N TYR A 107 14.40 5.65 -7.49
CA TYR A 107 13.67 4.61 -8.22
C TYR A 107 12.50 4.05 -7.40
N ALA A 108 12.73 3.76 -6.12
CA ALA A 108 11.70 3.30 -5.19
C ALA A 108 10.57 4.32 -5.04
N SER A 109 10.88 5.62 -4.90
CA SER A 109 9.87 6.68 -4.88
C SER A 109 9.05 6.76 -6.17
N PHE A 110 9.69 6.62 -7.34
CA PHE A 110 8.97 6.60 -8.62
C PHE A 110 8.00 5.41 -8.73
N LEU A 111 8.38 4.22 -8.26
CA LEU A 111 7.48 3.06 -8.24
C LEU A 111 6.22 3.32 -7.42
N VAL A 112 6.36 3.94 -6.25
CA VAL A 112 5.24 4.29 -5.38
C VAL A 112 4.29 5.28 -6.07
N LEU A 113 4.82 6.32 -6.71
CA LEU A 113 4.00 7.31 -7.43
C LEU A 113 3.19 6.67 -8.57
N ILE A 114 3.81 5.79 -9.35
CA ILE A 114 3.11 5.06 -10.42
C ILE A 114 2.06 4.11 -9.82
N GLY A 115 2.37 3.44 -8.71
CA GLY A 115 1.43 2.59 -7.99
C GLY A 115 0.17 3.34 -7.56
N ILE A 116 0.34 4.50 -6.91
CA ILE A 116 -0.75 5.38 -6.48
C ILE A 116 -1.65 5.78 -7.66
N PHE A 117 -1.07 6.09 -8.82
CA PHE A 117 -1.85 6.41 -10.02
C PHE A 117 -2.79 5.27 -10.44
N PHE A 118 -2.33 4.01 -10.42
CA PHE A 118 -3.17 2.87 -10.74
C PHE A 118 -4.26 2.62 -9.69
N ILE A 119 -3.95 2.83 -8.40
CA ILE A 119 -4.95 2.75 -7.31
C ILE A 119 -6.06 3.78 -7.53
N ILE A 120 -5.71 5.04 -7.79
CA ILE A 120 -6.69 6.11 -8.06
C ILE A 120 -7.56 5.72 -9.26
N LYS A 121 -6.98 5.20 -10.35
CA LYS A 121 -7.76 4.72 -11.50
C LYS A 121 -8.68 3.55 -11.15
N ALA A 122 -8.27 2.64 -10.27
CA ALA A 122 -9.12 1.56 -9.79
C ALA A 122 -10.31 2.11 -8.99
N ILE A 123 -10.07 3.05 -8.06
CA ILE A 123 -11.11 3.69 -7.24
C ILE A 123 -12.14 4.42 -8.11
N VAL A 124 -11.68 5.21 -9.10
CA VAL A 124 -12.59 5.93 -10.03
C VAL A 124 -13.46 4.95 -10.82
N GLN A 125 -12.92 3.82 -11.28
CA GLN A 125 -13.71 2.81 -11.99
C GLN A 125 -14.69 2.09 -11.05
N PHE A 126 -14.28 1.83 -9.81
CA PHE A 126 -15.13 1.24 -8.80
C PHE A 126 -16.32 2.14 -8.48
N TYR A 127 -16.09 3.45 -8.27
CA TYR A 127 -17.17 4.41 -8.09
C TYR A 127 -18.16 4.40 -9.27
N LYS A 128 -17.65 4.41 -10.52
CA LYS A 128 -18.50 4.34 -11.73
C LYS A 128 -19.31 3.05 -11.81
N LEU A 129 -18.74 1.93 -11.39
CA LEU A 129 -19.43 0.64 -11.32
C LEU A 129 -20.58 0.69 -10.31
N ILE A 130 -20.30 1.14 -9.08
CA ILE A 130 -21.33 1.25 -8.04
C ILE A 130 -22.43 2.23 -8.47
N ASN A 131 -22.07 3.36 -9.08
CA ASN A 131 -23.07 4.32 -9.58
C ASN A 131 -24.01 3.69 -10.62
N ALA A 132 -23.50 2.86 -11.54
CA ALA A 132 -24.36 2.15 -12.49
C ALA A 132 -25.25 1.10 -11.82
N ILE A 133 -24.73 0.38 -10.83
CA ILE A 133 -25.52 -0.59 -10.04
C ILE A 133 -26.64 0.12 -9.28
N ASN A 134 -26.38 1.29 -8.68
CA ASN A 134 -27.37 2.10 -7.97
C ASN A 134 -28.48 2.62 -8.90
N HIS A 135 -28.15 2.90 -10.17
CA HIS A 135 -29.11 3.24 -11.21
C HIS A 135 -29.74 2.01 -11.90
N GLU A 136 -29.63 0.82 -11.31
CA GLU A 136 -30.20 -0.45 -11.79
C GLU A 136 -29.67 -0.94 -13.16
N VAL A 137 -28.64 -0.30 -13.70
CA VAL A 137 -27.93 -0.76 -14.91
C VAL A 137 -26.86 -1.76 -14.46
N ILE A 138 -27.29 -2.96 -14.05
CA ILE A 138 -26.41 -3.97 -13.45
C ILE A 138 -25.68 -4.79 -14.53
N PHE A 139 -26.43 -5.43 -15.42
CA PHE A 139 -25.90 -6.29 -16.48
C PHE A 139 -25.70 -5.48 -17.76
N ASP A 140 -24.51 -4.90 -17.89
CA ASP A 140 -24.08 -4.17 -19.08
C ASP A 140 -22.59 -4.46 -19.37
N TRP A 141 -22.24 -4.59 -20.65
CA TRP A 141 -20.86 -4.83 -21.10
C TRP A 141 -19.88 -3.74 -20.66
N MET A 142 -20.36 -2.52 -20.40
CA MET A 142 -19.59 -1.45 -19.78
C MET A 142 -19.18 -1.78 -18.35
N ASN A 143 -20.07 -2.38 -17.55
CA ASN A 143 -19.75 -2.79 -16.18
C ASN A 143 -18.75 -3.94 -16.15
N VAL A 144 -18.85 -4.90 -17.09
CA VAL A 144 -17.81 -5.92 -17.32
C VAL A 144 -16.46 -5.27 -17.62
N ARG A 145 -16.42 -4.30 -18.53
CA ARG A 145 -15.17 -3.57 -18.87
C ARG A 145 -14.63 -2.77 -17.68
N ARG A 146 -15.49 -2.13 -16.88
CA ARG A 146 -15.08 -1.43 -15.66
C ARG A 146 -14.44 -2.39 -14.66
N LEU A 147 -15.07 -3.54 -14.45
CA LEU A 147 -14.61 -4.54 -13.51
C LEU A 147 -13.27 -5.18 -13.94
N ASN A 148 -13.09 -5.46 -15.24
CA ASN A 148 -11.81 -5.87 -15.80
C ASN A 148 -10.71 -4.79 -15.68
N ARG A 149 -11.06 -3.51 -15.83
CA ARG A 149 -10.13 -2.39 -15.62
C ARG A 149 -9.73 -2.27 -14.14
N ILE A 150 -10.66 -2.45 -13.20
CA ILE A 150 -10.38 -2.47 -11.76
C ILE A 150 -9.37 -3.57 -11.46
N GLY A 151 -9.66 -4.81 -11.87
CA GLY A 151 -8.79 -5.96 -11.63
C GLY A 151 -7.39 -5.74 -12.19
N ARG A 152 -7.27 -5.32 -13.46
CA ARG A 152 -5.96 -5.05 -14.07
C ARG A 152 -5.18 -3.94 -13.38
N ASN A 153 -5.83 -2.84 -13.00
CA ASN A 153 -5.16 -1.74 -12.31
C ASN A 153 -4.65 -2.18 -10.92
N LEU A 154 -5.45 -2.96 -10.18
CA LEU A 154 -5.03 -3.49 -8.88
C LEU A 154 -3.86 -4.47 -9.01
N LEU A 155 -3.87 -5.33 -10.04
CA LEU A 155 -2.74 -6.25 -10.30
C LEU A 155 -1.46 -5.50 -10.68
N ILE A 156 -1.55 -4.46 -11.52
CA ILE A 156 -0.38 -3.63 -11.85
C ILE A 156 0.14 -2.92 -10.60
N SER A 157 -0.75 -2.33 -9.79
CA SER A 157 -0.36 -1.70 -8.52
C SER A 157 0.29 -2.70 -7.56
N PHE A 158 -0.21 -3.92 -7.49
CA PHE A 158 0.39 -4.98 -6.67
C PHE A 158 1.82 -5.28 -7.15
N MET A 159 2.04 -5.47 -8.45
CA MET A 159 3.38 -5.74 -8.98
C MET A 159 4.36 -4.59 -8.70
N LEU A 160 3.91 -3.34 -8.80
CA LEU A 160 4.73 -2.17 -8.44
C LEU A 160 5.07 -2.12 -6.95
N SER A 161 4.11 -2.45 -6.08
CA SER A 161 4.36 -2.58 -4.63
C SER A 161 5.38 -3.68 -4.33
N GLN A 162 5.25 -4.85 -4.98
CA GLN A 162 6.22 -5.94 -4.81
C GLN A 162 7.63 -5.54 -5.28
N ALA A 163 7.75 -4.82 -6.41
CA ALA A 163 9.03 -4.31 -6.89
C ALA A 163 9.67 -3.32 -5.90
N TYR A 164 8.85 -2.44 -5.31
CA TYR A 164 9.28 -1.53 -4.24
C TYR A 164 9.78 -2.30 -3.01
N MET A 165 9.02 -3.30 -2.54
CA MET A 165 9.42 -4.12 -1.38
C MET A 165 10.70 -4.91 -1.63
N ILE A 166 10.87 -5.49 -2.83
CA ILE A 166 12.10 -6.20 -3.20
C ILE A 166 13.31 -5.24 -3.16
N THR A 167 13.13 -4.03 -3.67
CA THR A 167 14.18 -3.00 -3.68
C THR A 167 14.61 -2.65 -2.25
N ASN A 168 13.64 -2.41 -1.36
CA ASN A 168 13.92 -2.11 0.05
C ASN A 168 14.54 -3.29 0.80
N TYR A 169 14.05 -4.51 0.57
CA TYR A 169 14.61 -5.73 1.16
C TYR A 169 16.07 -5.94 0.74
N TRP A 170 16.37 -5.67 -0.53
CA TRP A 170 17.72 -5.80 -1.06
C TRP A 170 18.67 -4.75 -0.47
N GLU A 171 18.25 -3.49 -0.35
CA GLU A 171 19.06 -2.50 0.39
C GLU A 171 19.23 -2.88 1.86
N ALA A 172 18.16 -3.33 2.54
CA ALA A 172 18.18 -3.63 3.97
C ALA A 172 19.22 -4.72 4.28
N THR A 173 19.17 -5.80 3.49
CA THR A 173 20.10 -6.93 3.63
C THR A 173 21.54 -6.55 3.24
N ARG A 174 21.73 -5.56 2.37
CA ARG A 174 23.08 -5.06 1.99
C ARG A 174 23.68 -4.17 3.07
N LEU A 175 22.85 -3.42 3.80
CA LEU A 175 23.29 -2.40 4.75
C LEU A 175 23.33 -2.90 6.20
N PHE A 176 22.51 -3.88 6.56
CA PHE A 176 22.32 -4.31 7.93
C PHE A 176 22.47 -5.83 8.09
N GLU A 177 23.19 -6.22 9.14
CA GLU A 177 23.23 -7.57 9.66
C GLU A 177 23.05 -7.48 11.18
N LEU A 178 21.99 -8.10 11.71
CA LEU A 178 21.59 -7.99 13.11
C LEU A 178 21.79 -9.34 13.81
N GLU A 179 22.45 -9.32 14.97
CA GLU A 179 22.64 -10.53 15.76
C GLU A 179 21.28 -11.09 16.21
N GLY A 180 21.08 -12.40 16.04
CA GLY A 180 19.83 -13.08 16.42
C GLY A 180 18.64 -12.87 15.47
N TYR A 181 18.76 -12.03 14.44
CA TYR A 181 17.69 -11.77 13.46
C TYR A 181 18.10 -12.12 12.03
N GLU A 182 17.09 -12.39 11.20
CA GLU A 182 17.18 -12.53 9.75
C GLU A 182 16.22 -11.57 9.08
N HIS A 183 16.60 -11.05 7.91
CA HIS A 183 15.69 -10.24 7.10
C HIS A 183 14.60 -11.12 6.50
N ASN A 184 13.34 -10.76 6.74
CA ASN A 184 12.19 -11.52 6.28
C ASN A 184 11.34 -10.71 5.30
N PHE A 185 11.43 -11.08 4.02
CA PHE A 185 10.64 -10.48 2.95
C PHE A 185 9.12 -10.68 3.12
N TRP A 186 8.70 -11.80 3.71
CA TRP A 186 7.29 -12.19 3.77
C TRP A 186 6.46 -11.31 4.72
N CYS A 187 7.10 -10.66 5.69
CA CYS A 187 6.43 -9.74 6.61
C CYS A 187 5.77 -8.56 5.87
N ASP A 188 6.32 -8.17 4.71
CA ASP A 188 5.82 -7.04 3.92
C ASP A 188 4.95 -7.47 2.73
N PHE A 189 4.67 -8.77 2.59
CA PHE A 189 3.83 -9.27 1.51
C PHE A 189 2.38 -8.80 1.69
N GLN A 190 1.81 -8.15 0.68
CA GLN A 190 0.44 -7.58 0.72
C GLN A 190 -0.54 -8.39 -0.14
N PRO A 191 -1.05 -9.54 0.34
CA PRO A 191 -1.89 -10.45 -0.46
C PRO A 191 -3.26 -9.84 -0.82
N MET A 192 -3.78 -8.91 -0.02
CA MET A 192 -5.13 -8.38 -0.17
C MET A 192 -5.32 -7.67 -1.52
N THR A 193 -4.35 -6.87 -1.97
CA THR A 193 -4.43 -6.17 -3.26
C THR A 193 -4.46 -7.16 -4.43
N LEU A 194 -3.66 -8.23 -4.34
CA LEU A 194 -3.65 -9.32 -5.32
C LEU A 194 -5.01 -10.03 -5.36
N ILE A 195 -5.52 -10.46 -4.21
CA ILE A 195 -6.79 -11.17 -4.08
C ILE A 195 -7.94 -10.30 -4.63
N MET A 196 -8.01 -9.02 -4.24
CA MET A 196 -9.03 -8.09 -4.74
C MET A 196 -8.95 -7.90 -6.26
N GLY A 197 -7.74 -7.82 -6.83
CA GLY A 197 -7.53 -7.75 -8.27
C GLY A 197 -8.06 -9.00 -9.00
N LEU A 198 -7.75 -10.18 -8.47
CA LEU A 198 -8.20 -11.46 -9.04
C LEU A 198 -9.72 -11.64 -8.92
N ILE A 199 -10.31 -11.31 -7.77
CA ILE A 199 -11.77 -11.37 -7.56
C ILE A 199 -12.48 -10.44 -8.54
N ALA A 200 -11.97 -9.22 -8.74
CA ALA A 200 -12.55 -8.31 -9.74
C ALA A 200 -12.52 -8.92 -11.14
N LEU A 201 -11.41 -9.51 -11.58
CA LEU A 201 -11.36 -10.20 -12.89
C LEU A 201 -12.33 -11.38 -12.97
N LEU A 202 -12.42 -12.19 -11.91
CA LEU A 202 -13.32 -13.35 -11.84
C LEU A 202 -14.79 -12.93 -11.93
N VAL A 203 -15.20 -11.93 -11.15
CA VAL A 203 -16.57 -11.41 -11.21
C VAL A 203 -16.85 -10.76 -12.58
N GLY A 204 -15.85 -10.11 -13.19
CA GLY A 204 -15.94 -9.59 -14.56
C GLY A 204 -16.23 -10.68 -15.59
N ARG A 205 -15.60 -11.85 -15.45
CA ARG A 205 -15.87 -13.01 -16.31
C ARG A 205 -17.26 -13.59 -16.09
N ILE A 206 -17.68 -13.73 -14.83
CA ILE A 206 -19.03 -14.23 -14.49
C ILE A 206 -20.11 -13.31 -15.09
N PHE A 207 -19.94 -11.99 -14.99
CA PHE A 207 -20.89 -11.04 -15.59
C PHE A 207 -20.92 -11.12 -17.13
N ALA A 208 -19.76 -11.32 -17.78
CA ALA A 208 -19.70 -11.49 -19.23
C ALA A 208 -20.46 -12.73 -19.69
N ILE A 209 -20.27 -13.87 -19.01
CA ILE A 209 -20.99 -15.12 -19.30
C ILE A 209 -22.50 -14.93 -19.08
N GLY A 210 -22.90 -14.30 -17.96
CA GLY A 210 -24.32 -14.03 -17.68
C GLY A 210 -24.99 -13.13 -18.74
N LEU A 211 -24.25 -12.17 -19.30
CA LEU A 211 -24.72 -11.34 -20.41
C LEU A 211 -24.89 -12.14 -21.71
N GLN A 212 -23.90 -12.97 -22.06
CA GLN A 212 -23.98 -13.84 -23.23
C GLN A 212 -25.17 -14.81 -23.15
N MET A 213 -25.34 -15.46 -21.99
CA MET A 213 -26.48 -16.36 -21.78
C MET A 213 -27.82 -15.66 -21.92
N LYS A 214 -27.92 -14.40 -21.47
CA LYS A 214 -29.13 -13.59 -21.63
C LYS A 214 -29.39 -13.24 -23.09
N GLU A 215 -28.36 -12.80 -23.82
CA GLU A 215 -28.45 -12.46 -25.25
C GLU A 215 -28.84 -13.68 -26.09
N GLU A 216 -28.30 -14.87 -25.78
CA GLU A 216 -28.67 -16.13 -26.45
C GLU A 216 -30.15 -16.49 -26.21
N GLN A 217 -30.64 -16.34 -24.98
CA GLN A 217 -32.04 -16.60 -24.64
C GLN A 217 -33.00 -15.63 -25.36
N ASP A 218 -32.64 -14.35 -25.44
CA ASP A 218 -33.44 -13.33 -26.13
C ASP A 218 -33.51 -13.55 -27.66
N LEU A 219 -32.53 -14.27 -28.25
CA LEU A 219 -32.50 -14.59 -29.70
C LEU A 219 -33.28 -15.85 -30.08
N THR A 220 -33.57 -16.73 -29.12
CA THR A 220 -34.33 -17.98 -29.34
C THR A 220 -35.85 -17.86 -29.19
N ILE A 221 -36.33 -16.71 -28.74
CA ILE A 221 -37.77 -16.39 -28.57
C ILE A 221 -38.22 -15.51 -29.74
#